data_AF-A0A5C8PCF7-F1
#
_entry.id   AF-A0A5C8PCF7-F1
#
_cell.length_a   1.000
_cell.length_b   1.000
_cell.length_c   1.000
_cell.angle_alpha   90.00
_cell.angle_beta   90.00
_cell.angle_gamma   90.00
#
_symmetry.space_group_name_H-M   'P 1'
#
loop_
_entity.id
_entity.type
_entity.pdbx_description
1 polymer ?
#
loop_
_entity_poly.entity_id
_entity_poly.type
_entity_poly.pdbx_seq_one_letter_code
_entity_poly.pdbx_strand_id
1 'polypeptide(L)'
;MAKPPPPRPPGVGGNPVAARIGAYGGPGCLWARIDNTGSGIVYRVAAIILVGPSSTLADARAGHRYMIWAAATLARQAGYTTFTFYGDQANPNFRAHADRLAQSVGVPGSGKTPRASSGGYADYQVTLDVSKVLA
;
A
#
# COMPACT_ATOMS: atom_id res chain seq x y z
N MET A 1 20.53 11.00 3.71
CA MET A 1 20.81 9.81 2.87
C MET A 1 19.53 8.98 2.83
N ALA A 2 19.15 8.42 1.68
CA ALA A 2 17.93 7.61 1.59
C ALA A 2 18.13 6.26 2.31
N LYS A 3 17.12 5.80 3.05
CA LYS A 3 17.16 4.51 3.75
C LYS A 3 17.43 3.37 2.75
N PRO A 4 18.30 2.40 3.09
CA PRO A 4 18.54 1.24 2.22
C PRO A 4 17.22 0.51 1.95
N PRO A 5 17.06 -0.08 0.75
CA PRO A 5 15.86 -0.82 0.40
C PRO A 5 15.60 -1.92 1.42
N PRO A 6 14.37 -2.08 1.93
CA PRO A 6 14.01 -3.27 2.68
C PRO A 6 14.24 -4.51 1.78
N PRO A 7 14.66 -5.65 2.34
CA PRO A 7 14.75 -6.89 1.58
C PRO A 7 13.42 -7.19 0.89
N ARG A 8 13.48 -7.58 -0.39
CA ARG A 8 12.28 -8.00 -1.12
C ARG A 8 11.81 -9.35 -0.54
N PRO A 9 10.60 -9.43 0.01
CA PRO A 9 10.10 -10.68 0.58
C PRO A 9 9.56 -11.62 -0.51
N PRO A 10 9.38 -12.92 -0.18
CA PRO A 10 8.71 -13.87 -1.04
C PRO A 10 7.32 -13.36 -1.47
N GLY A 11 6.92 -13.69 -2.70
CA GLY A 11 5.62 -13.28 -3.24
C GLY A 11 5.53 -11.82 -3.69
N VAL A 12 6.64 -11.07 -3.68
CA VAL A 12 6.73 -9.73 -4.30
C VAL A 12 7.59 -9.80 -5.56
N GLY A 13 7.11 -9.26 -6.69
CA GLY A 13 7.83 -9.26 -7.96
C GLY A 13 7.02 -8.66 -9.11
N GLY A 14 7.45 -8.89 -10.35
CA GLY A 14 6.73 -8.44 -11.56
C GLY A 14 7.06 -7.02 -12.03
N ASN A 15 6.52 -6.68 -13.21
CA ASN A 15 6.54 -5.34 -13.81
C ASN A 15 5.15 -5.04 -14.43
N PRO A 16 4.32 -4.17 -13.83
CA PRO A 16 4.61 -3.41 -12.61
C PRO A 16 4.76 -4.29 -11.37
N VAL A 17 5.41 -3.75 -10.34
CA VAL A 17 5.67 -4.45 -9.07
C VAL A 17 4.34 -4.82 -8.40
N ALA A 18 4.19 -6.08 -8.02
CA ALA A 18 3.02 -6.64 -7.37
C ALA A 18 3.39 -7.58 -6.22
N ALA A 19 2.48 -7.71 -5.27
CA ALA A 19 2.55 -8.64 -4.15
C ALA A 19 1.37 -9.61 -4.22
N ARG A 20 1.67 -10.91 -4.12
CA ARG A 20 0.70 -12.01 -3.96
C ARG A 20 1.22 -12.93 -2.86
N ILE A 21 0.85 -12.61 -1.63
CA ILE A 21 1.29 -13.31 -0.42
C ILE A 21 0.06 -13.84 0.31
N GLY A 22 0.09 -15.12 0.69
CA GLY A 22 -1.00 -15.78 1.39
C GLY A 22 -2.28 -15.95 0.56
N ALA A 23 -3.26 -16.62 1.15
CA ALA A 23 -4.58 -16.83 0.53
C ALA A 23 -5.37 -15.51 0.49
N TYR A 24 -6.00 -15.20 -0.64
CA TYR A 24 -6.80 -13.97 -0.79
C TYR A 24 -7.92 -13.90 0.26
N GLY A 25 -7.97 -12.80 1.02
CA GLY A 25 -8.96 -12.60 2.09
C GLY A 25 -8.74 -13.43 3.36
N GLY A 26 -7.65 -14.20 3.45
CA GLY A 26 -7.28 -14.98 4.63
C GLY A 26 -6.27 -14.28 5.55
N PRO A 27 -6.10 -14.74 6.80
CA PRO A 27 -5.04 -14.26 7.69
C PRO A 27 -3.64 -14.32 7.06
N GLY A 28 -2.86 -13.26 7.23
CA GLY A 28 -1.52 -13.15 6.67
C GLY A 28 -1.49 -12.89 5.15
N CYS A 29 -2.55 -12.34 4.56
CA CYS A 29 -2.57 -12.06 3.13
C CYS A 29 -2.10 -10.64 2.78
N LEU A 30 -1.46 -10.51 1.62
CA LEU A 30 -1.24 -9.25 0.92
C LEU A 30 -1.37 -9.48 -0.59
N TRP A 31 -2.38 -8.86 -1.19
CA TRP A 31 -2.62 -8.84 -2.62
C TRP A 31 -2.69 -7.40 -3.08
N ALA A 32 -1.66 -6.96 -3.79
CA ALA A 32 -1.50 -5.56 -4.14
C ALA A 32 -0.61 -5.38 -5.37
N ARG A 33 -0.65 -4.18 -5.97
CA ARG A 33 0.22 -3.78 -7.07
C ARG A 33 0.52 -2.29 -7.05
N ILE A 34 1.53 -1.87 -7.80
CA ILE A 34 1.86 -0.46 -8.01
C ILE A 34 1.48 -0.09 -9.43
N ASP A 35 0.48 0.77 -9.58
CA ASP A 35 0.04 1.29 -10.87
C ASP A 35 0.74 2.64 -11.14
N ASN A 36 1.21 2.85 -12.37
CA ASN A 36 1.59 4.18 -12.87
C ASN A 36 0.44 4.69 -13.74
N THR A 37 -0.23 5.75 -13.28
CA THR A 37 -1.48 6.23 -13.89
C THR A 37 -1.28 7.43 -14.82
N GLY A 38 -0.04 7.83 -15.10
CA GLY A 38 0.29 9.09 -15.81
C GLY A 38 0.06 10.34 -14.95
N SER A 39 -0.91 10.31 -14.04
CA SER A 39 -1.13 11.35 -13.01
C SER A 39 -0.33 11.14 -11.73
N GLY A 40 0.30 9.97 -11.57
CA GLY A 40 1.04 9.60 -10.38
C GLY A 40 1.17 8.10 -10.17
N ILE A 41 1.91 7.75 -9.13
CA ILE A 41 2.08 6.37 -8.66
C ILE A 41 0.97 6.03 -7.65
N VAL A 42 0.37 4.86 -7.81
CA VAL A 42 -0.68 4.34 -6.94
C VAL A 42 -0.27 2.98 -6.41
N TYR A 43 -0.06 2.87 -5.11
CA TYR A 43 0.00 1.58 -4.42
C TYR A 43 -1.42 1.11 -4.14
N ARG A 44 -1.93 0.20 -4.97
CA ARG A 44 -3.29 -0.35 -4.91
C ARG A 44 -3.33 -1.69 -4.20
N VAL A 45 -4.15 -1.81 -3.17
CA VAL A 45 -4.36 -3.01 -2.37
C VAL A 45 -5.75 -3.57 -2.64
N ALA A 46 -5.78 -4.81 -3.13
CA ALA A 46 -7.02 -5.56 -3.35
C ALA A 46 -7.42 -6.41 -2.12
N ALA A 47 -6.44 -6.86 -1.32
CA ALA A 47 -6.69 -7.49 -0.02
C ALA A 47 -5.46 -7.39 0.89
N ILE A 48 -5.68 -7.11 2.17
CA ILE A 48 -4.62 -7.07 3.18
C ILE A 48 -5.16 -7.48 4.56
N ILE A 49 -4.55 -8.52 5.15
CA ILE A 49 -4.88 -8.97 6.51
C ILE A 49 -3.56 -9.28 7.23
N LEU A 50 -3.08 -8.33 8.02
CA LEU A 50 -1.78 -8.41 8.71
C LEU A 50 -1.91 -8.88 10.17
N VAL A 51 -2.91 -9.71 10.45
CA VAL A 51 -3.24 -10.27 11.77
C VAL A 51 -3.75 -11.71 11.64
N GLY A 52 -3.83 -12.42 12.76
CA GLY A 52 -4.31 -13.80 12.85
C GLY A 52 -3.22 -14.86 12.60
N PRO A 53 -3.49 -16.13 12.95
CA PRO A 53 -2.51 -17.21 12.79
C PRO A 53 -2.32 -17.54 11.31
N SER A 54 -1.10 -17.35 10.79
CA SER A 54 -0.73 -17.68 9.42
C SER A 54 0.79 -17.76 9.30
N SER A 55 1.29 -18.76 8.57
CA SER A 55 2.73 -18.88 8.26
C SER A 55 3.24 -17.73 7.38
N THR A 56 2.35 -17.07 6.63
CA THR A 56 2.67 -15.99 5.70
C THR A 56 2.57 -14.59 6.32
N LEU A 57 2.23 -14.48 7.61
CA LEU A 57 2.00 -13.20 8.29
C LEU A 57 3.24 -12.28 8.28
N ALA A 58 4.42 -12.84 8.54
CA ALA A 58 5.67 -12.10 8.54
C ALA A 58 5.99 -11.56 7.13
N ASP A 59 5.81 -12.40 6.11
CA ASP A 59 6.01 -12.04 4.71
C ASP A 59 5.02 -10.99 4.24
N ALA A 60 3.75 -11.06 4.63
CA ALA A 60 2.75 -10.05 4.26
C ALA A 60 3.07 -8.68 4.87
N ARG A 61 3.56 -8.64 6.13
CA ARG A 61 4.02 -7.40 6.78
C ARG A 61 5.27 -6.84 6.12
N ALA A 62 6.24 -7.71 5.81
CA ALA A 62 7.44 -7.32 5.07
C ALA A 62 7.08 -6.81 3.67
N GLY A 63 6.18 -7.51 2.97
CA GLY A 63 5.70 -7.18 1.63
C GLY A 63 5.00 -5.83 1.61
N HIS A 64 4.15 -5.55 2.60
CA HIS A 64 3.47 -4.27 2.70
C HIS A 64 4.47 -3.11 2.84
N ARG A 65 5.47 -3.25 3.73
CA ARG A 65 6.54 -2.25 3.91
C ARG A 65 7.38 -2.08 2.65
N TYR A 66 7.73 -3.20 1.98
CA TYR A 66 8.48 -3.17 0.73
C TYR A 66 7.69 -2.46 -0.37
N MET A 67 6.40 -2.74 -0.53
CA MET A 67 5.55 -2.12 -1.55
C MET A 67 5.40 -0.61 -1.33
N ILE A 68 5.27 -0.16 -0.08
CA ILE A 68 5.27 1.27 0.26
C ILE A 68 6.60 1.94 -0.16
N TRP A 69 7.73 1.33 0.21
CA TRP A 69 9.06 1.84 -0.17
C TRP A 69 9.25 1.85 -1.69
N ALA A 70 8.82 0.79 -2.38
CA ALA A 70 8.93 0.68 -3.83
C ALA A 70 8.06 1.73 -4.53
N ALA A 71 6.83 1.97 -4.06
CA ALA A 71 5.95 3.01 -4.59
C ALA A 71 6.55 4.40 -4.41
N ALA A 72 7.11 4.71 -3.23
CA ALA A 72 7.80 5.97 -2.98
C ALA A 72 9.04 6.13 -3.88
N THR A 73 9.81 5.05 -4.08
CA THR A 73 10.99 5.06 -4.95
C THR A 73 10.61 5.34 -6.40
N LEU A 74 9.58 4.66 -6.92
CA LEU A 74 9.05 4.89 -8.27
C LEU A 74 8.48 6.31 -8.42
N ALA A 75 7.78 6.81 -7.39
CA ALA A 75 7.25 8.16 -7.39
C ALA A 75 8.38 9.20 -7.45
N ARG A 76 9.44 9.03 -6.66
CA ARG A 76 10.65 9.87 -6.70
C ARG A 76 11.31 9.86 -8.07
N GLN A 77 11.47 8.67 -8.66
CA GLN A 77 12.08 8.51 -9.99
C GLN A 77 11.26 9.19 -11.08
N ALA A 78 9.94 9.21 -10.94
CA ALA A 78 9.03 9.91 -11.84
C ALA A 78 8.85 11.41 -11.51
N GLY A 79 9.59 11.95 -10.54
CA GLY A 79 9.55 13.38 -10.17
C GLY A 79 8.38 13.78 -9.26
N TYR A 80 7.62 12.82 -8.74
CA TYR A 80 6.55 13.10 -7.79
C TYR A 80 7.06 13.19 -6.36
N THR A 81 6.51 14.14 -5.59
CA THR A 81 6.76 14.30 -4.16
C THR A 81 5.83 13.47 -3.29
N THR A 82 4.74 12.95 -3.86
CA THR A 82 3.74 12.13 -3.17
C THR A 82 3.28 10.97 -4.05
N PHE A 83 2.64 9.99 -3.43
CA PHE A 83 1.96 8.89 -4.14
C PHE A 83 0.68 8.50 -3.39
N THR A 84 -0.20 7.79 -4.08
CA THR A 84 -1.49 7.37 -3.52
C THR A 84 -1.38 5.98 -2.90
N PHE A 85 -1.88 5.82 -1.68
CA PHE A 85 -2.17 4.50 -1.10
C PHE A 85 -3.67 4.24 -1.20
N TYR A 86 -4.06 3.22 -1.96
CA TYR A 86 -5.44 2.95 -2.36
C TYR A 86 -5.86 1.55 -1.90
N GLY A 87 -7.02 1.42 -1.26
CA GLY A 87 -7.65 0.15 -0.94
C GLY A 87 -8.96 -0.03 -1.70
N ASP A 88 -9.07 -1.14 -2.42
CA ASP A 88 -10.33 -1.61 -3.00
C ASP A 88 -11.25 -2.11 -1.87
N GLN A 89 -12.53 -1.74 -1.89
CA GLN A 89 -13.53 -2.14 -0.87
C GLN A 89 -13.04 -1.98 0.57
N ALA A 90 -12.51 -0.79 0.89
CA ALA A 90 -11.83 -0.51 2.13
C ALA A 90 -12.75 -0.50 3.35
N ASN A 91 -12.72 -1.58 4.13
CA ASN A 91 -13.40 -1.70 5.41
C ASN A 91 -12.85 -0.70 6.47
N PRO A 92 -13.53 -0.52 7.62
CA PRO A 92 -13.10 0.44 8.65
C PRO A 92 -11.67 0.21 9.16
N ASN A 93 -11.22 -1.05 9.25
CA ASN A 93 -9.86 -1.37 9.70
C ASN A 93 -8.81 -0.90 8.69
N PHE A 94 -9.06 -1.08 7.39
CA PHE A 94 -8.19 -0.56 6.34
C PHE A 94 -8.13 0.96 6.37
N ARG A 95 -9.28 1.64 6.50
CA ARG A 95 -9.34 3.11 6.57
C ARG A 95 -8.52 3.64 7.75
N ALA A 96 -8.74 3.09 8.94
CA ALA A 96 -7.98 3.46 10.14
C ALA A 96 -6.47 3.16 10.01
N HIS A 97 -6.08 2.11 9.27
CA HIS A 97 -4.68 1.84 8.95
C HIS A 97 -4.10 2.86 7.97
N ALA A 98 -4.82 3.16 6.89
CA ALA A 98 -4.42 4.15 5.90
C ALA A 98 -4.28 5.54 6.51
N ASP A 99 -5.21 5.95 7.39
CA ASP A 99 -5.15 7.25 8.07
C ASP A 99 -3.94 7.34 9.01
N ARG A 100 -3.63 6.27 9.76
CA ARG A 100 -2.42 6.21 10.60
C ARG A 100 -1.13 6.28 9.76
N LEU A 101 -1.10 5.65 8.59
CA LEU A 101 0.01 5.80 7.65
C LEU A 101 0.12 7.24 7.14
N ALA A 102 -1.00 7.87 6.79
CA ALA A 102 -1.02 9.26 6.33
C ALA A 102 -0.57 10.23 7.42
N GLN A 103 -0.95 9.99 8.68
CA GLN A 103 -0.49 10.77 9.83
C GLN A 103 1.01 10.66 10.08
N SER A 104 1.59 9.46 9.90
CA SER A 104 3.00 9.20 10.20
C SER A 104 3.96 9.58 9.07
N VAL A 105 3.65 9.17 7.84
CA VAL A 105 4.56 9.30 6.68
C VAL A 105 3.88 9.92 5.46
N GLY A 106 2.71 10.53 5.64
CA GLY A 106 1.96 11.13 4.55
C GLY A 106 1.46 12.53 4.85
N VAL A 107 0.29 12.82 4.28
CA VAL A 107 -0.49 14.05 4.49
C VAL A 107 -1.65 13.72 5.44
N PRO A 108 -1.62 14.18 6.71
CA PRO A 108 -2.72 13.98 7.65
C PRO A 108 -4.05 14.50 7.08
N GLY A 109 -5.14 13.76 7.26
CA GLY A 109 -6.46 14.15 6.78
C GLY A 109 -6.66 14.05 5.25
N SER A 110 -5.72 13.47 4.50
CA SER A 110 -5.85 13.29 3.04
C SER A 110 -6.81 12.17 2.59
N GLY A 111 -7.48 11.53 3.55
CA GLY A 111 -8.43 10.45 3.32
C GLY A 111 -9.61 10.87 2.44
N LYS A 112 -9.88 10.10 1.38
CA LYS A 112 -11.05 10.31 0.53
C LYS A 112 -11.60 9.01 -0.05
N THR A 113 -12.87 9.06 -0.46
CA THR A 113 -13.61 7.95 -1.09
C THR A 113 -13.71 8.24 -2.60
N PRO A 114 -12.77 7.73 -3.42
CA PRO A 114 -12.69 8.08 -4.84
C PRO A 114 -13.81 7.44 -5.67
N ARG A 115 -14.37 6.33 -5.18
CA ARG A 115 -15.46 5.60 -5.83
C ARG A 115 -16.46 5.16 -4.78
N ALA A 116 -17.72 5.58 -4.95
CA ALA A 116 -18.83 5.08 -4.14
C ALA A 116 -19.09 3.60 -4.48
N SER A 117 -19.46 2.81 -3.48
CA SER A 117 -19.86 1.42 -3.69
C SER A 117 -21.38 1.30 -3.85
N SER A 118 -21.82 0.49 -4.81
CA SER A 118 -23.21 0.05 -4.94
C SER A 118 -23.53 -1.21 -4.11
N GLY A 119 -22.53 -1.75 -3.38
CA GLY A 119 -22.66 -2.90 -2.48
C GLY A 119 -21.33 -3.25 -1.81
N GLY A 120 -21.30 -3.35 -0.48
CA GLY A 120 -20.07 -3.52 0.31
C GLY A 120 -19.39 -2.20 0.66
N TYR A 121 -18.13 -2.24 1.11
CA TYR A 121 -17.39 -1.03 1.47
C TYR A 121 -16.98 -0.23 0.23
N ALA A 122 -16.98 1.10 0.33
CA ALA A 122 -16.43 1.95 -0.71
C ALA A 122 -14.90 1.93 -0.70
N ASP A 123 -14.31 2.20 -1.85
CA ASP A 123 -12.87 2.34 -2.00
C ASP A 123 -12.36 3.51 -1.14
N TYR A 124 -11.12 3.45 -0.71
CA TYR A 124 -10.52 4.50 0.11
C TYR A 124 -9.09 4.75 -0.29
N GLN A 125 -8.68 6.00 -0.25
CA GLN A 125 -7.29 6.37 -0.50
C GLN A 125 -6.80 7.47 0.43
N VAL A 126 -5.49 7.48 0.63
CA VAL A 126 -4.74 8.55 1.31
C VAL A 126 -3.52 8.92 0.48
N THR A 127 -2.95 10.09 0.77
CA THR A 127 -1.71 10.58 0.15
C THR A 127 -0.53 10.34 1.07
N LEU A 128 0.51 9.68 0.56
CA LEU A 128 1.77 9.44 1.27
C LEU A 128 2.90 10.31 0.69
N ASP A 129 3.81 10.74 1.56
CA ASP A 129 4.92 11.62 1.23
C ASP A 129 6.16 10.80 0.90
N VAL A 130 6.74 11.03 -0.28
CA VAL A 130 7.88 10.26 -0.78
C VAL A 130 9.11 10.45 0.11
N SER A 131 9.37 11.67 0.56
CA SER A 131 10.56 11.98 1.36
C SER A 131 10.48 11.32 2.73
N LYS A 132 9.31 11.38 3.39
CA LYS A 132 9.09 10.76 4.71
C LYS A 132 9.12 9.24 4.65
N VAL A 133 8.59 8.63 3.60
CA VAL A 133 8.64 7.17 3.43
C VAL A 133 10.07 6.65 3.21
N LEU A 134 10.92 7.43 2.54
CA LEU A 134 12.29 7.04 2.20
C LEU A 134 13.35 7.49 3.23
N ALA A 135 12.92 8.18 4.30
CA ALA A 135 13.77 8.64 5.40
C ALA A 135 14.26 7.50 6.30
#